data_AF-A0A5C4TN39-F1
#
_entry.id   AF-A0A5C4TN39-F1
#
_cell.length_a   1.000
_cell.length_b   1.000
_cell.length_c   1.000
_cell.angle_alpha   90.00
_cell.angle_beta   90.00
_cell.angle_gamma   90.00
#
_symmetry.space_group_name_H-M   'P 1'
#
loop_
_entity.id
_entity.type
_entity.pdbx_description
1 polymer ?
#
loop_
_entity_poly.entity_id
_entity_poly.type
_entity_poly.pdbx_seq_one_letter_code
_entity_poly.pdbx_strand_id
1 'polypeptide(L)' 'MPGNPQIFAEAKLNLIGFNQAVDGEWIVNRAEHTLNSSGYLTMLSASLSK' A
#
# COMPACT_ATOMS: atom_id res chain seq x y z
N MET A 1 -0.41 7.27 2.25
CA MET A 1 -1.89 7.28 2.30
C MET A 1 -2.35 7.64 3.71
N PRO A 2 -3.61 8.08 3.92
CA PRO A 2 -4.19 8.18 5.26
C PRO A 2 -3.93 6.89 6.04
N GLY A 3 -3.68 7.03 7.34
CA GLY A 3 -3.26 5.94 8.18
C GLY A 3 -4.26 4.78 8.16
N ASN A 4 -3.76 3.62 7.77
CA ASN A 4 -4.51 2.37 7.71
C ASN A 4 -3.68 1.27 8.38
N PRO A 5 -4.08 0.81 9.58
CA PRO A 5 -3.35 -0.21 10.34
C PRO A 5 -3.62 -1.64 9.82
N GLN A 6 -4.55 -1.83 8.89
CA GLN A 6 -4.83 -3.14 8.27
C GLN A 6 -3.86 -3.48 7.14
N ILE A 7 -2.89 -2.60 6.87
CA ILE A 7 -1.91 -2.78 5.81
C ILE A 7 -0.61 -3.27 6.44
N PHE A 8 -0.16 -4.43 6.01
CA PHE A 8 1.02 -5.11 6.51
C PHE A 8 1.80 -5.70 5.33
N ALA A 9 3.03 -6.18 5.58
CA ALA A 9 3.79 -6.90 4.55
C ALA A 9 3.00 -8.14 4.07
N GLU A 10 3.15 -8.51 2.81
CA GLU A 10 2.45 -9.61 2.14
C GLU A 10 0.94 -9.41 1.95
N ALA A 11 0.36 -8.30 2.42
CA ALA A 11 -1.00 -7.94 2.11
C ALA A 11 -1.20 -7.75 0.59
N LYS A 12 -2.35 -8.20 0.09
CA LYS A 12 -2.75 -8.02 -1.31
C LYS A 12 -3.42 -6.66 -1.50
N LEU A 13 -2.96 -5.92 -2.50
CA LEU A 13 -3.58 -4.68 -2.97
C LEU A 13 -4.13 -4.92 -4.37
N ASN A 14 -5.34 -4.45 -4.64
CA ASN A 14 -5.88 -4.40 -5.99
C ASN A 14 -5.86 -2.95 -6.47
N LEU A 15 -4.92 -2.62 -7.36
CA LEU A 15 -4.83 -1.29 -7.94
C LEU A 15 -5.78 -1.22 -9.14
N ILE A 16 -6.71 -0.25 -9.10
CA ILE A 16 -7.73 -0.03 -10.12
C ILE A 16 -7.75 1.45 -10.47
N GLY A 17 -7.90 1.78 -11.75
CA GLY A 17 -8.04 3.15 -12.24
C GLY A 17 -6.72 3.83 -12.57
N PHE A 18 -5.64 3.06 -12.67
CA PHE A 18 -4.37 3.47 -13.25
C PHE A 18 -4.32 3.04 -14.73
N ASN A 19 -3.12 2.94 -15.30
CA ASN A 19 -2.95 2.39 -16.65
C ASN A 19 -2.87 0.86 -16.62
N GLN A 20 -3.04 0.22 -17.78
CA GLN A 20 -2.99 -1.25 -17.91
C GLN A 20 -1.70 -1.91 -17.39
N ALA A 21 -0.59 -1.18 -17.32
CA ALA A 21 0.68 -1.72 -16.82
C ALA A 21 0.78 -1.68 -15.28
N VAL A 22 -0.09 -0.93 -14.61
CA VAL A 22 -0.10 -0.73 -13.16
C VAL A 22 -1.31 -1.38 -12.50
N ASP A 23 -2.45 -1.40 -13.18
CA ASP A 23 -3.66 -2.07 -12.70
C ASP A 23 -3.43 -3.56 -12.44
N GLY A 24 -4.03 -4.08 -11.37
CA GLY A 24 -3.97 -5.49 -10.99
C GLY A 24 -3.61 -5.75 -9.53
N GLU A 25 -3.28 -7.01 -9.23
CA GLU A 25 -2.91 -7.44 -7.88
C GLU A 25 -1.43 -7.14 -7.59
N TRP A 26 -1.18 -6.52 -6.45
CA TRP A 26 0.15 -6.21 -5.94
C TRP A 26 0.31 -6.81 -4.54
N ILE A 27 1.53 -7.21 -4.22
CA ILE A 27 1.90 -7.67 -2.88
C ILE A 27 2.71 -6.59 -2.18
N VAL A 28 2.28 -6.20 -0.98
CA VAL A 28 3.00 -5.22 -0.16
C VAL A 28 4.32 -5.84 0.31
N ASN A 29 5.44 -5.16 0.06
CA ASN A 29 6.76 -5.56 0.53
C ASN A 29 7.05 -4.98 1.93
N ARG A 30 6.64 -3.73 2.16
CA ARG A 30 6.84 -3.01 3.43
C ARG A 30 5.66 -2.08 3.68
N ALA A 31 5.21 -2.05 4.93
CA ALA A 31 4.32 -1.02 5.45
C ALA A 31 5.02 -0.29 6.59
N GLU A 32 4.98 1.03 6.57
CA GLU A 32 5.50 1.91 7.61
C GLU A 32 4.37 2.79 8.13
N HIS A 33 4.19 2.78 9.44
CA HIS A 33 3.15 3.50 10.13
C HIS A 33 3.76 4.61 10.98
N THR A 34 3.39 5.85 10.70
CA THR A 34 3.92 7.02 11.40
C THR A 34 2.78 7.81 12.01
N LEU A 35 2.91 8.16 13.29
CA LEU A 35 2.02 9.06 13.99
C LEU A 35 2.77 10.35 14.30
N ASN A 36 2.31 11.47 13.77
CA ASN A 36 2.89 12.79 14.01
C ASN A 36 1.81 13.88 14.12
N SER A 37 2.22 15.15 14.18
CA SER A 37 1.30 16.29 14.30
C SER A 37 0.31 16.43 13.13
N SER A 38 0.58 15.80 11.99
CA SER A 38 -0.31 15.74 10.82
C SER A 38 -1.27 14.54 10.85
N GLY A 39 -1.22 13.73 11.91
CA GLY A 39 -2.08 12.57 12.12
C GLY A 39 -1.38 11.23 11.86
N TYR A 40 -2.20 10.20 11.61
CA TYR A 40 -1.73 8.85 11.33
C TYR A 40 -1.54 8.65 9.82
N LEU A 41 -0.34 8.21 9.43
CA LEU A 41 0.06 8.02 8.04
C LEU A 41 0.58 6.60 7.84
N THR A 42 0.21 5.98 6.71
CA THR A 42 0.84 4.73 6.25
C THR A 42 1.57 4.99 4.95
N MET A 43 2.88 4.70 4.92
CA MET A 43 3.68 4.57 3.70
C MET A 43 3.87 3.09 3.38
N LEU A 44 3.87 2.73 2.10
CA LEU A 44 4.12 1.35 1.69
C LEU A 44 4.93 1.28 0.40
N SER A 45 5.59 0.16 0.21
CA SER A 45 6.12 -0.28 -1.07
C SER A 45 5.52 -1.64 -1.42
N ALA A 46 5.28 -1.88 -2.69
CA ALA A 46 4.66 -3.11 -3.20
C ALA A 46 5.25 -3.49 -4.55
N SER A 47 5.05 -4.74 -4.95
CA SER A 47 5.44 -5.27 -6.26
C SER A 47 4.24 -5.91 -6.94
N LEU A 48 4.19 -5.88 -8.26
CA LEU A 48 3.18 -6.59 -9.04
C LEU A 48 3.22 -8.09 -8.73
N SER A 49 2.08 -8.67 -8.41
CA SER A 49 1.94 -10.12 -8.27
C SER A 49 1.98 -10.74 -9.66
N LYS A 50 2.99 -11.57 -9.94
CA LYS A 50 3.12 -12.31 -11.20
C LYS A 50 2.23 -13.54 -11.24
#